data_AF-A0A316I0Z5-F1
#
_entry.id   AF-A0A316I0Z5-F1
#
_cell.length_a   1.000
_cell.length_b   1.000
_cell.length_c   1.000
_cell.angle_alpha   90.00
_cell.angle_beta   90.00
_cell.angle_gamma   90.00
#
_symmetry.space_group_name_H-M   'P 1'
#
loop_
_entity.id
_entity.type
_entity.pdbx_description
1 polymer ?
#
loop_
_entity_poly.entity_id
_entity_poly.type
_entity_poly.pdbx_seq_one_letter_code
_entity_poly.pdbx_strand_id
1 'polypeptide(L)'
;MNTAELALIESAARGDVLDCLKLPPPDTDDGWYHIRATVLSDLLEGRYGAHLHSRGVQLTHARIVGEDPLLLESLRLPVGLKLKKCLLDCAIFAHNAWIPWLKVIDCQLPQLLADRIRVDGPVYLRGLSTTANSDSGSVRLLGAKIGGNLELDSSR
;
A
#
# COMPACT_ATOMS: atom_id res chain seq x y z
N MET A 1 -2.85 18.68 3.83
CA MET A 1 -2.23 17.47 4.38
C MET A 1 -2.80 17.28 5.77
N ASN A 2 -3.38 16.13 6.09
CA ASN A 2 -4.00 15.90 7.40
C ASN A 2 -3.01 15.31 8.41
N THR A 3 -3.45 15.15 9.66
CA THR A 3 -2.62 14.61 10.76
C THR A 3 -2.10 13.21 10.46
N ALA A 4 -2.92 12.35 9.85
CA ALA A 4 -2.54 10.98 9.49
C ALA A 4 -1.45 10.94 8.39
N GLU A 5 -1.57 11.79 7.37
CA GLU A 5 -0.59 11.93 6.29
C GLU A 5 0.76 12.44 6.82
N LEU A 6 0.77 13.43 7.72
CA LEU A 6 2.00 13.93 8.33
C LEU A 6 2.65 12.84 9.21
N ALA A 7 1.87 12.16 10.05
CA ALA A 7 2.35 11.08 10.88
C ALA A 7 2.90 9.90 10.06
N LEU A 8 2.34 9.63 8.88
CA LEU A 8 2.85 8.63 7.94
C LEU A 8 4.24 8.98 7.44
N ILE A 9 4.47 10.23 7.02
CA ILE A 9 5.77 10.67 6.52
C ILE A 9 6.82 10.57 7.62
N GLU A 10 6.50 11.03 8.83
CA GLU A 10 7.42 10.94 9.97
C GLU A 10 7.72 9.49 10.35
N SER A 11 6.69 8.62 10.38
CA SER A 11 6.85 7.21 10.72
C SER A 11 7.66 6.47 9.64
N ALA A 12 7.46 6.79 8.36
CA ALA A 12 8.22 6.22 7.25
C ALA A 12 9.70 6.65 7.29
N ALA A 13 9.99 7.88 7.69
CA ALA A 13 11.35 8.35 7.92
C ALA A 13 12.04 7.62 9.09
N ARG A 14 11.29 7.25 10.13
CA ARG A 14 11.79 6.47 11.28
C ARG A 14 11.76 4.95 11.05
N GLY A 15 11.00 4.48 10.06
CA GLY A 15 10.74 3.07 9.79
C GLY A 15 9.76 2.40 10.78
N ASP A 16 9.03 3.21 11.54
CA ASP A 16 8.07 2.73 12.53
C ASP A 16 6.73 2.39 11.88
N VAL A 17 5.95 1.54 12.56
CA VAL A 17 4.59 1.23 12.13
C VAL A 17 3.68 2.39 12.52
N LEU A 18 3.07 3.04 11.53
CA LEU A 18 1.98 3.96 11.80
C LEU A 18 0.72 3.13 12.10
N ASP A 19 0.29 3.17 13.36
CA ASP A 19 -1.01 2.66 13.78
C ASP A 19 -1.95 3.84 13.96
N CYS A 20 -2.86 4.01 13.01
CA CYS A 20 -3.76 5.15 13.02
C CYS A 20 -4.69 5.15 14.24
N LEU A 21 -4.98 4.02 14.87
CA LEU A 21 -5.77 3.99 16.12
C LEU A 21 -5.10 4.71 17.30
N LYS A 22 -3.78 4.97 17.23
CA LYS A 22 -3.04 5.72 18.26
C LYS A 22 -3.03 7.23 18.02
N LEU A 23 -3.50 7.68 16.86
CA LEU A 23 -3.62 9.09 16.55
C LEU A 23 -4.82 9.70 17.28
N PRO A 24 -4.86 11.03 17.44
CA PRO A 24 -6.09 11.72 17.85
C PRO A 24 -7.25 11.31 16.92
N PRO A 25 -8.50 11.28 17.43
CA PRO A 25 -9.65 10.79 16.69
C PRO A 25 -9.71 11.43 15.30
N PRO A 26 -10.10 10.66 14.28
CA PRO A 26 -10.12 11.16 12.91
C PRO A 26 -11.12 12.32 12.82
N ASP A 27 -10.77 13.33 12.04
CA ASP A 27 -11.63 14.49 11.79
C ASP A 27 -12.84 14.14 10.89
N THR A 28 -13.06 12.86 10.58
CA THR A 28 -14.09 12.37 9.65
C THR A 28 -15.21 11.68 10.41
N ASP A 29 -16.45 11.90 9.93
CA ASP A 29 -17.65 11.31 10.52
C ASP A 29 -17.71 9.78 10.39
N ASP A 30 -16.95 9.19 9.46
CA ASP A 30 -16.89 7.74 9.23
C ASP A 30 -15.95 7.00 10.19
N GLY A 31 -15.22 7.72 11.05
CA GLY A 31 -14.32 7.13 12.04
C GLY A 31 -13.05 6.51 11.45
N TRP A 32 -12.75 6.77 10.17
CA TRP A 32 -11.55 6.26 9.50
C TRP A 32 -10.49 7.34 9.33
N TYR A 33 -9.23 6.94 9.45
CA TYR A 33 -8.11 7.81 9.11
C TYR A 33 -7.90 7.83 7.60
N HIS A 34 -8.36 8.89 6.96
CA HIS A 34 -8.22 9.07 5.52
C HIS A 34 -6.79 9.44 5.16
N ILE A 35 -6.19 8.72 4.23
CA ILE A 35 -4.88 9.03 3.65
C ILE A 35 -5.05 9.05 2.15
N ARG A 36 -4.67 10.13 1.48
CA ARG A 36 -4.82 10.19 0.02
C ARG A 36 -3.85 9.22 -0.65
N ALA A 37 -4.32 8.52 -1.68
CA ALA A 37 -3.49 7.64 -2.50
C ALA A 37 -2.29 8.40 -3.09
N THR A 38 -2.50 9.65 -3.51
CA THR A 38 -1.45 10.53 -4.05
C THR A 38 -0.33 10.81 -3.05
N VAL A 39 -0.65 10.99 -1.76
CA VAL A 39 0.37 11.19 -0.72
C VAL A 39 1.18 9.93 -0.50
N LEU A 40 0.55 8.75 -0.55
CA LEU A 40 1.29 7.49 -0.44
C LEU A 40 2.21 7.27 -1.66
N SER A 41 1.74 7.55 -2.88
CA SER A 41 2.56 7.49 -4.10
C SER A 41 3.72 8.48 -4.03
N ASP A 42 3.45 9.76 -3.72
CA ASP A 42 4.48 10.81 -3.57
C ASP A 42 5.55 10.43 -2.54
N LEU A 43 5.12 9.82 -1.43
CA LEU A 43 6.02 9.35 -0.38
C LEU A 43 6.90 8.20 -0.86
N LEU A 44 6.33 7.20 -1.54
CA LEU A 44 7.05 6.06 -2.07
C LEU A 44 8.02 6.45 -3.20
N GLU A 45 7.66 7.47 -3.97
CA GLU A 45 8.53 8.10 -4.98
C GLU A 45 9.65 8.97 -4.37
N GLY A 46 9.58 9.26 -3.06
CA GLY A 46 10.54 10.10 -2.37
C GLY A 46 10.37 11.60 -2.63
N ARG A 47 9.22 12.06 -3.15
CA ARG A 47 8.96 13.48 -3.45
C ARG A 47 8.97 14.37 -2.20
N TYR A 48 8.72 13.79 -1.02
CA TYR A 48 8.77 14.53 0.25
C TYR A 48 10.19 14.76 0.79
N GLY A 49 11.24 14.32 0.09
CA GLY A 49 12.64 14.58 0.47
C GLY A 49 13.11 13.91 1.77
N ALA A 50 12.21 13.26 2.49
CA ALA A 50 12.53 12.49 3.69
C ALA A 50 13.24 11.19 3.29
N HIS A 51 14.37 10.91 3.95
CA HIS A 51 15.05 9.63 3.78
C HIS A 51 14.13 8.52 4.30
N LEU A 52 13.66 7.66 3.40
CA LEU A 52 12.84 6.52 3.79
C LEU A 52 13.72 5.49 4.52
N HIS A 53 13.28 5.07 5.70
CA HIS A 53 14.02 4.07 6.44
C HIS A 53 14.00 2.72 5.70
N SER A 54 15.06 1.93 5.84
CA SER A 54 15.17 0.57 5.30
C SER A 54 14.06 -0.42 5.72
N ARG A 55 13.27 -0.07 6.76
CA ARG A 55 12.12 -0.84 7.23
C ARG A 55 10.86 -0.60 6.40
N GLY A 56 10.90 0.36 5.48
CA GLY A 56 9.82 0.72 4.57
C GLY A 56 8.62 1.36 5.22
N VAL A 57 7.60 1.57 4.41
CA VAL A 57 6.36 2.24 4.80
C VAL A 57 5.42 1.19 5.39
N GLN A 58 5.03 1.37 6.65
CA GLN A 58 4.17 0.45 7.37
C GLN A 58 2.96 1.19 7.92
N LEU A 59 1.78 0.90 7.36
CA LEU A 59 0.52 1.56 7.69
C LEU A 59 -0.51 0.54 8.21
N THR A 60 -1.17 0.89 9.30
CA THR A 60 -2.21 0.05 9.93
C THR A 60 -3.46 0.87 10.29
N HIS A 61 -4.65 0.31 10.07
CA HIS A 61 -5.95 0.89 10.43
C HIS A 61 -6.27 2.23 9.74
N ALA A 62 -5.98 2.30 8.44
CA ALA A 62 -6.22 3.50 7.65
C ALA A 62 -7.10 3.23 6.43
N ARG A 63 -7.79 4.26 5.98
CA ARG A 63 -8.54 4.26 4.73
C ARG A 63 -7.77 5.06 3.69
N ILE A 64 -7.36 4.41 2.61
CA ILE A 64 -6.72 5.07 1.48
C ILE A 64 -7.81 5.57 0.54
N VAL A 65 -7.96 6.89 0.50
CA VAL A 65 -9.00 7.59 -0.26
C VAL A 65 -8.41 8.23 -1.51
N GLY A 66 -9.24 8.41 -2.54
CA GLY A 66 -8.85 9.07 -3.78
C GLY A 66 -9.65 8.52 -4.96
N GLU A 67 -9.93 9.38 -5.93
CA GLU A 67 -10.52 8.97 -7.21
C GLU A 67 -9.48 8.25 -8.08
N ASP A 68 -8.21 8.66 -7.95
CA ASP A 68 -7.09 8.08 -8.68
C ASP A 68 -6.60 6.77 -8.04
N PRO A 69 -6.18 5.78 -8.86
CA PRO A 69 -5.52 4.59 -8.36
C PRO A 69 -4.20 4.92 -7.68
N LEU A 70 -3.77 4.05 -6.77
CA LEU A 70 -2.41 4.10 -6.22
C LEU A 70 -1.44 3.68 -7.32
N LEU A 71 -0.90 4.67 -8.03
CA LEU A 71 0.03 4.48 -9.14
C LEU A 71 1.44 4.25 -8.60
N LEU A 72 1.97 3.06 -8.90
CA LEU A 72 3.35 2.65 -8.66
C LEU A 72 4.01 2.14 -9.96
N GLU A 73 3.42 2.47 -11.11
CA GLU A 73 3.84 1.94 -12.41
C GLU A 73 5.25 2.39 -12.81
N SER A 74 6.07 1.44 -13.25
CA SER A 74 7.44 1.66 -13.71
C SER A 74 8.35 2.36 -12.69
N LEU A 75 7.97 2.37 -11.41
CA LEU A 75 8.77 2.93 -10.34
C LEU A 75 9.74 1.90 -9.75
N ARG A 76 10.91 2.38 -9.35
CA ARG A 76 11.83 1.61 -8.49
C ARG A 76 11.75 2.16 -7.07
N LEU A 77 10.96 1.50 -6.25
CA LEU A 77 10.76 1.89 -4.87
C LEU A 77 12.00 1.53 -4.05
N PRO A 78 12.58 2.48 -3.30
CA PRO A 78 13.77 2.21 -2.48
C PRO A 78 13.45 1.34 -1.27
N VAL A 79 12.18 1.28 -0.85
CA VAL A 79 11.72 0.58 0.35
C VAL A 79 10.42 -0.18 0.08
N GLY A 80 10.12 -1.18 0.91
CA GLY A 80 8.89 -1.96 0.79
C GLY A 80 7.66 -1.27 1.40
N LEU A 81 6.49 -1.83 1.08
CA LEU A 81 5.19 -1.33 1.51
C LEU A 81 4.43 -2.41 2.27
N LYS A 82 3.96 -2.06 3.47
CA LYS A 82 3.09 -2.89 4.30
C LYS A 82 1.80 -2.13 4.61
N LEU A 83 0.69 -2.69 4.17
CA LEU A 83 -0.65 -2.29 4.54
C LEU A 83 -1.25 -3.39 5.41
N LYS A 84 -1.80 -3.02 6.56
CA LYS A 84 -2.47 -3.96 7.46
C LYS A 84 -3.81 -3.40 7.94
N LYS A 85 -4.90 -4.16 7.81
CA LYS A 85 -6.24 -3.70 8.22
C LYS A 85 -6.59 -2.34 7.61
N CYS A 86 -6.28 -2.19 6.33
CA CYS A 86 -6.52 -0.96 5.58
C CYS A 86 -7.65 -1.17 4.56
N LEU A 87 -8.47 -0.15 4.39
CA LEU A 87 -9.49 -0.09 3.35
C LEU A 87 -8.98 0.84 2.24
N LEU A 88 -8.96 0.38 1.00
CA LEU A 88 -8.62 1.20 -0.14
C LEU A 88 -9.88 1.40 -0.97
N ASP A 89 -10.24 2.65 -1.25
CA ASP A 89 -11.33 2.97 -2.17
C ASP A 89 -10.86 2.92 -3.64
N CYS A 90 -9.55 2.86 -3.86
CA CYS A 90 -8.89 2.87 -5.15
C CYS A 90 -8.08 1.60 -5.39
N ALA A 91 -7.88 1.25 -6.67
CA ALA A 91 -7.05 0.11 -7.06
C ALA A 91 -5.55 0.41 -6.91
N ILE A 92 -4.74 -0.64 -6.74
CA ILE A 92 -3.27 -0.54 -6.72
C ILE A 92 -2.74 -0.97 -8.09
N PHE A 93 -2.04 -0.07 -8.77
CA PHE A 93 -1.41 -0.33 -10.06
C PHE A 93 0.11 -0.31 -9.91
N ALA A 94 0.75 -1.48 -10.01
CA ALA A 94 2.19 -1.67 -9.83
C ALA A 94 2.83 -2.36 -11.04
N HIS A 95 2.34 -2.05 -12.25
CA HIS A 95 2.88 -2.60 -13.49
C HIS A 95 4.35 -2.22 -13.67
N ASN A 96 5.19 -3.17 -14.06
CA ASN A 96 6.64 -2.96 -14.23
C ASN A 96 7.37 -2.38 -13.00
N ALA A 97 6.73 -2.35 -11.82
CA ALA A 97 7.32 -1.75 -10.64
C ALA A 97 8.42 -2.65 -10.07
N TRP A 98 9.40 -2.06 -9.40
CA TRP A 98 10.38 -2.80 -8.61
C TRP A 98 10.29 -2.36 -7.15
N ILE A 99 9.92 -3.29 -6.27
CA ILE A 99 9.79 -3.07 -4.83
C ILE A 99 10.58 -4.12 -4.03
N PRO A 100 11.20 -3.79 -2.89
CA PRO A 100 11.90 -4.78 -2.07
C PRO A 100 10.98 -5.88 -1.51
N TRP A 101 9.78 -5.54 -1.08
CA TRP A 101 8.77 -6.48 -0.56
C TRP A 101 7.40 -5.79 -0.50
N LEU A 102 6.33 -6.58 -0.63
CA LEU A 102 4.96 -6.08 -0.59
C LEU A 102 4.15 -6.93 0.39
N LYS A 103 3.48 -6.28 1.35
CA LYS A 103 2.64 -6.96 2.33
C LYS A 103 1.30 -6.26 2.44
N VAL A 104 0.24 -6.95 2.08
CA VAL A 104 -1.15 -6.50 2.16
C VAL A 104 -1.87 -7.53 3.02
N ILE A 105 -2.24 -7.13 4.24
CA ILE A 105 -2.73 -8.05 5.28
C ILE A 105 -4.07 -7.54 5.82
N ASP A 106 -5.12 -8.37 5.78
CA ASP A 106 -6.47 -8.01 6.22
C ASP A 106 -6.97 -6.71 5.56
N CYS A 107 -6.65 -6.50 4.29
CA CYS A 107 -7.00 -5.29 3.55
C CYS A 107 -8.15 -5.54 2.59
N GLN A 108 -8.90 -4.48 2.30
CA GLN A 108 -9.94 -4.50 1.27
C GLN A 108 -9.59 -3.47 0.20
N LEU A 109 -9.62 -3.86 -1.07
CA LEU A 109 -9.34 -2.97 -2.20
C LEU A 109 -10.07 -3.42 -3.47
N PRO A 110 -10.34 -2.54 -4.45
CA PRO A 110 -11.03 -2.94 -5.68
C PRO A 110 -10.23 -3.96 -6.48
N GLN A 111 -9.00 -3.61 -6.87
CA GLN A 111 -8.12 -4.45 -7.69
C GLN A 111 -6.64 -4.21 -7.36
N LEU A 112 -5.82 -5.26 -7.46
CA LEU A 112 -4.36 -5.20 -7.43
C LEU A 112 -3.83 -5.64 -8.80
N LEU A 113 -3.40 -4.70 -9.62
CA LEU A 113 -2.84 -4.96 -10.95
C LEU A 113 -1.33 -4.73 -10.92
N ALA A 114 -0.56 -5.79 -11.00
CA ALA A 114 0.88 -5.81 -10.80
C ALA A 114 1.59 -6.68 -11.84
N ASP A 115 1.18 -6.57 -13.10
CA ASP A 115 1.84 -7.30 -14.19
C ASP A 115 3.29 -6.86 -14.33
N ARG A 116 4.19 -7.84 -14.44
CA ARG A 116 5.65 -7.68 -14.54
C ARG A 116 6.28 -6.94 -13.36
N ILE A 117 5.60 -6.90 -12.21
CA ILE A 117 6.21 -6.42 -10.97
C ILE A 117 7.43 -7.28 -10.64
N ARG A 118 8.51 -6.63 -10.20
CA ARG A 118 9.68 -7.26 -9.60
C ARG A 118 9.68 -7.02 -8.11
N VAL A 119 9.67 -8.09 -7.35
CA VAL A 119 9.80 -8.06 -5.90
C VAL A 119 11.04 -8.83 -5.51
N ASP A 120 12.01 -8.21 -4.85
CA ASP A 120 13.24 -8.92 -4.47
C ASP A 120 13.00 -9.88 -3.30
N GLY A 121 12.09 -9.53 -2.40
CA GLY A 121 11.68 -10.32 -1.24
C GLY A 121 10.28 -10.93 -1.39
N PRO A 122 9.58 -11.16 -0.27
CA PRO A 122 8.27 -11.80 -0.29
C PRO A 122 7.13 -10.86 -0.69
N VAL A 123 6.07 -11.46 -1.24
CA VAL A 123 4.76 -10.85 -1.47
C VAL A 123 3.74 -11.59 -0.60
N TYR A 124 3.16 -10.90 0.38
CA TYR A 124 2.11 -11.46 1.24
C TYR A 124 0.80 -10.73 0.98
N LEU A 125 -0.17 -11.42 0.40
CA LEU A 125 -1.54 -10.96 0.19
C LEU A 125 -2.45 -11.82 1.07
N ARG A 126 -2.46 -11.54 2.38
CA ARG A 126 -3.16 -12.38 3.37
C ARG A 126 -4.44 -11.71 3.84
N GLY A 127 -5.56 -12.42 3.82
CA GLY A 127 -6.86 -11.83 4.19
C GLY A 127 -7.25 -10.66 3.28
N LEU A 128 -6.74 -10.63 2.04
CA LEU A 128 -7.07 -9.61 1.06
C LEU A 128 -8.48 -9.87 0.55
N SER A 129 -9.38 -8.88 0.69
CA SER A 129 -10.70 -8.91 0.07
C SER A 129 -10.72 -7.99 -1.14
N THR A 130 -11.12 -8.51 -2.29
CA THR A 130 -11.34 -7.68 -3.48
C THR A 130 -12.81 -7.38 -3.71
N THR A 131 -13.13 -6.15 -4.12
CA THR A 131 -14.53 -5.73 -4.34
C THR A 131 -14.92 -5.61 -5.79
N ALA A 132 -13.97 -5.43 -6.70
CA ALA A 132 -14.27 -5.31 -8.12
C ALA A 132 -14.41 -6.69 -8.76
N ASN A 133 -15.53 -6.90 -9.44
CA ASN A 133 -15.72 -7.99 -10.37
C ASN A 133 -15.33 -7.49 -11.77
N SER A 134 -14.05 -7.59 -12.13
CA SER A 134 -13.57 -7.27 -13.47
C SER A 134 -13.21 -8.54 -14.23
N ASP A 135 -13.44 -8.56 -15.54
CA ASP A 135 -13.03 -9.67 -16.42
C ASP A 135 -11.50 -9.88 -16.42
N SER A 136 -10.76 -8.84 -16.03
CA SER A 136 -9.30 -8.83 -15.92
C SER A 136 -8.76 -9.56 -14.69
N GLY A 137 -9.64 -9.94 -13.74
CA GLY A 137 -9.29 -10.51 -12.44
C GLY A 137 -8.91 -9.44 -11.41
N SER A 138 -9.35 -9.64 -10.17
CA SER A 138 -9.19 -8.65 -9.10
C SER A 138 -7.77 -8.60 -8.52
N VAL A 139 -6.98 -9.65 -8.71
CA VAL A 139 -5.53 -9.66 -8.44
C VAL A 139 -4.81 -10.20 -9.67
N ARG A 140 -3.91 -9.40 -10.24
CA ARG A 140 -3.22 -9.71 -11.49
C ARG A 140 -1.72 -9.53 -11.33
N LEU A 141 -0.95 -10.58 -11.61
CA LEU A 141 0.50 -10.66 -11.40
C LEU A 141 1.19 -11.26 -12.64
N LEU A 142 0.70 -10.99 -13.84
CA LEU A 142 1.20 -11.66 -15.05
C LEU A 142 2.66 -11.29 -15.32
N GLY A 143 3.53 -12.29 -15.43
CA GLY A 143 4.97 -12.08 -15.63
C GLY A 143 5.69 -11.47 -14.42
N ALA A 144 5.06 -11.47 -13.23
CA ALA A 144 5.70 -11.03 -12.00
C ALA A 144 6.94 -11.89 -11.67
N LYS A 145 7.97 -11.24 -11.11
CA LYS A 145 9.19 -11.89 -10.61
C LYS A 145 9.27 -11.64 -9.12
N ILE A 146 9.09 -12.68 -8.33
CA ILE A 146 9.12 -12.61 -6.86
C ILE A 146 10.31 -13.43 -6.38
N GLY A 147 11.26 -12.77 -5.71
CA GLY A 147 12.49 -13.38 -5.20
C GLY A 147 12.31 -14.10 -3.86
N GLY A 148 11.17 -13.91 -3.19
CA GLY A 148 10.76 -14.65 -1.99
C GLY A 148 9.44 -15.40 -2.15
N ASN A 149 8.78 -15.65 -1.02
CA ASN A 149 7.49 -16.34 -1.00
C ASN A 149 6.38 -15.45 -1.57
N LEU A 150 5.47 -16.05 -2.33
CA LEU A 150 4.15 -15.50 -2.65
C LEU A 150 3.10 -16.23 -1.80
N GLU A 151 2.44 -15.52 -0.89
CA GLU A 151 1.39 -16.06 -0.02
C GLU A 151 0.06 -15.33 -0.30
N LEU A 152 -1.01 -16.10 -0.48
CA LEU A 152 -2.37 -15.61 -0.79
C LEU A 152 -3.40 -16.07 0.27
N ASP A 153 -2.94 -16.36 1.48
CA ASP A 153 -3.73 -17.05 2.51
C ASP A 153 -4.99 -16.28 2.90
N SER A 154 -6.12 -16.98 2.99
CA SER A 154 -7.40 -16.41 3.45
C SER A 154 -7.92 -15.22 2.62
N SER A 155 -7.38 -15.01 1.42
CA SER A 155 -7.82 -13.95 0.50
C SER A 155 -9.08 -14.36 -0.27
N ARG A 156 -9.95 -13.39 -0.58
CA ARG A 156 -11.30 -13.59 -1.10
C ARG A 156 -11.63 -12.62 -2.23
#